data_AF-A0A239G3A3-F1
#
_entry.id   AF-A0A239G3A3-F1
#
_cell.length_a   1.000
_cell.length_b   1.000
_cell.length_c   1.000
_cell.angle_alpha   90.00
_cell.angle_beta   90.00
_cell.angle_gamma   90.00
#
_symmetry.space_group_name_H-M   'P 1'
#
loop_
_entity.id
_entity.type
_entity.pdbx_description
1 polymer ?
#
loop_
_entity_poly.entity_id
_entity_poly.type
_entity_poly.pdbx_seq_one_letter_code
_entity_poly.pdbx_strand_id
1 'polypeptide(L)'
;MAKTGTITMSMQEAERLKVIAAVVDGNLKPLQAAERLELTTRQVRRLVLRYGAEGAVGLVSRKRGRRSNHQLSNGVADAALTLIRQRYADFGPTLACEKLRECHGLYLGVETVRQLMMEAGLWIPRRLRDRSVYQPRNRRHCVGELIQIDGSDHRWFEDRAAACTLLVFIDDATSRLMHLHFTHTESTSATLKPRGGISNCTASRRRSTATSTACFVSPASRPRLA
;
A
#
# COMPACT_ATOMS: atom_id res chain seq x y z
N MET A 1 -4.47 59.74 -12.06
CA MET A 1 -5.17 58.97 -11.00
C MET A 1 -4.38 57.71 -10.71
N ALA A 2 -3.80 57.58 -9.51
CA ALA A 2 -3.07 56.37 -9.14
C ALA A 2 -4.05 55.20 -9.05
N LYS A 3 -3.83 54.15 -9.84
CA LYS A 3 -4.62 52.91 -9.75
C LYS A 3 -4.36 52.29 -8.38
N THR A 4 -5.33 52.35 -7.48
CA THR A 4 -5.29 51.66 -6.19
C THR A 4 -5.44 50.16 -6.43
N GLY A 5 -4.34 49.48 -6.74
CA GLY A 5 -4.29 48.02 -6.85
C GLY A 5 -3.95 47.38 -5.50
N THR A 6 -4.61 46.28 -5.16
CA THR A 6 -4.29 45.50 -3.95
C THR A 6 -3.16 44.50 -4.24
N ILE A 7 -2.12 44.50 -3.42
CA ILE A 7 -1.02 43.53 -3.50
C ILE A 7 -1.18 42.50 -2.38
N THR A 8 -1.30 41.23 -2.72
CA THR A 8 -1.34 40.14 -1.74
C THR A 8 0.08 39.62 -1.49
N MET A 9 0.53 39.65 -0.24
CA MET A 9 1.87 39.26 0.17
C MET A 9 1.83 38.42 1.45
N SER A 10 2.81 37.52 1.63
CA SER A 10 3.01 36.88 2.94
C SER A 10 3.59 37.86 3.95
N MET A 11 3.50 37.55 5.25
CA MET A 11 4.11 38.38 6.29
C MET A 11 5.63 38.56 6.09
N GLN A 12 6.32 37.51 5.65
CA GLN A 12 7.75 37.58 5.30
C GLN A 12 8.01 38.51 4.10
N GLU A 13 7.14 38.51 3.09
CA GLU A 13 7.25 39.42 1.95
C GLU A 13 6.97 40.88 2.34
N ALA A 14 6.04 41.10 3.27
CA ALA A 14 5.74 42.43 3.83
C ALA A 14 6.89 42.97 4.69
N GLU A 15 7.55 42.12 5.48
CA GLU A 15 8.76 42.50 6.22
C GLU A 15 9.92 42.83 5.26
N ARG A 16 10.13 41.98 4.25
CA ARG A 16 11.10 42.21 3.19
C ARG A 16 10.88 43.54 2.47
N LEU A 17 9.63 43.91 2.20
CA LEU A 17 9.28 45.22 1.64
C LEU A 17 9.84 46.36 2.48
N LYS A 18 9.58 46.36 3.80
CA LYS A 18 10.03 47.41 4.72
C LYS A 18 11.56 47.52 4.73
N VAL A 19 12.24 46.38 4.82
CA VAL A 19 13.71 46.34 4.89
C VAL A 19 14.34 46.79 3.58
N ILE A 20 13.82 46.35 2.43
CA ILE A 20 14.35 46.74 1.11
C ILE A 20 14.07 48.20 0.81
N ALA A 21 12.90 48.74 1.18
CA ALA A 21 12.60 50.16 1.07
C ALA A 21 13.61 51.00 1.86
N ALA A 22 13.90 50.63 3.11
CA ALA A 22 14.91 51.32 3.93
C ALA A 22 16.32 51.29 3.33
N VAL A 23 16.69 50.24 2.59
CA VAL A 23 17.97 50.17 1.87
C VAL A 23 17.99 51.12 0.66
N VAL A 24 16.87 51.20 -0.06
CA VAL A 24 16.71 52.09 -1.24
C VAL A 24 16.74 53.56 -0.81
N ASP A 25 16.11 53.87 0.32
CA ASP A 25 16.07 55.22 0.90
C ASP A 25 17.40 55.63 1.56
N GLY A 26 18.41 54.75 1.55
CA GLY A 26 19.73 55.00 2.15
C GLY A 26 19.79 54.89 3.67
N ASN A 27 18.67 54.54 4.32
CA ASN A 27 18.54 54.44 5.78
C ASN A 27 19.10 53.13 6.36
N LEU A 28 19.40 52.13 5.53
CA LEU A 28 19.91 50.84 5.96
C LEU A 28 21.00 50.32 5.01
N LYS A 29 22.12 49.84 5.57
CA LYS A 29 23.19 49.25 4.74
C LYS A 29 22.75 47.87 4.21
N PRO A 30 23.09 47.51 2.96
CA PRO A 30 22.74 46.21 2.39
C PRO A 30 23.23 44.99 3.20
N LEU A 31 24.33 45.14 3.96
CA LEU A 31 24.84 44.08 4.84
C LEU A 31 23.91 43.84 6.04
N GLN A 32 23.46 44.90 6.70
CA GLN A 32 22.53 44.81 7.83
C GLN A 32 21.15 44.30 7.39
N ALA A 33 20.72 44.68 6.18
CA ALA A 33 19.51 44.13 5.58
C ALA A 33 19.63 42.63 5.28
N ALA A 34 20.82 42.16 4.93
CA ALA A 34 21.10 40.75 4.66
C ALA A 34 20.99 39.92 5.94
N GLU A 35 21.58 40.40 7.04
CA GLU A 35 21.47 39.79 8.37
C GLU A 35 20.01 39.73 8.85
N ARG A 36 19.28 40.84 8.77
CA ARG A 36 17.88 40.92 9.22
C ARG A 36 16.92 40.01 8.43
N LEU A 37 17.19 39.80 7.14
CA LEU A 37 16.35 38.96 6.29
C LEU A 37 16.84 37.52 6.18
N GLU A 38 17.95 37.17 6.85
CA GLU A 38 18.65 35.89 6.70
C GLU A 38 18.93 35.54 5.23
N LEU A 39 19.32 36.56 4.45
CA LEU A 39 19.65 36.46 3.04
C LEU A 39 21.11 36.80 2.80
N THR A 40 21.63 36.37 1.67
CA THR A 40 22.95 36.83 1.20
C THR A 40 22.86 38.28 0.70
N THR A 41 23.94 39.04 0.84
CA THR A 41 24.06 40.41 0.28
C THR A 41 23.77 40.47 -1.22
N ARG A 42 24.12 39.41 -1.97
CA ARG A 42 23.77 39.27 -3.40
C ARG A 42 22.26 39.18 -3.63
N GLN A 43 21.55 38.43 -2.81
CA GLN A 43 20.07 38.35 -2.88
C GLN A 43 19.44 39.69 -2.53
N VAL A 44 19.93 40.37 -1.49
CA VAL A 44 19.46 41.73 -1.12
C VAL A 44 19.65 42.70 -2.27
N ARG A 45 20.85 42.78 -2.88
CA ARG A 45 21.09 43.65 -4.06
C ARG A 45 20.15 43.33 -5.21
N ARG A 46 19.89 42.04 -5.49
CA ARG A 46 18.92 41.62 -6.52
C ARG A 46 17.51 42.08 -6.20
N LEU A 47 17.10 42.06 -4.93
CA LEU A 47 15.79 42.54 -4.48
C LEU A 47 15.69 44.07 -4.58
N VAL A 48 16.74 44.81 -4.23
CA VAL A 48 16.83 46.28 -4.39
C VAL A 48 16.66 46.66 -5.86
N LEU A 49 17.42 46.04 -6.76
CA LEU A 49 17.31 46.30 -8.20
C LEU A 49 15.90 46.03 -8.72
N ARG A 50 15.27 44.94 -8.26
CA ARG A 50 13.91 44.59 -8.67
C ARG A 50 12.87 45.53 -8.09
N TYR A 51 13.02 45.96 -6.84
CA TYR A 51 12.16 46.95 -6.21
C TYR A 51 12.24 48.29 -6.95
N GLY A 52 13.42 48.69 -7.41
CA GLY A 52 13.58 49.89 -8.24
C GLY A 52 12.84 49.83 -9.58
N ALA A 53 12.72 48.64 -10.18
CA ALA A 53 12.04 48.45 -11.46
C ALA A 53 10.53 48.19 -11.35
N GLU A 54 10.11 47.40 -10.36
CA GLU A 54 8.76 46.82 -10.25
C GLU A 54 8.02 47.28 -8.98
N GLY A 55 8.66 48.10 -8.13
CA GLY A 55 8.12 48.52 -6.84
C GLY A 55 7.84 47.35 -5.89
N ALA A 56 6.81 47.50 -5.05
CA ALA A 56 6.39 46.48 -4.09
C ALA A 56 6.01 45.14 -4.75
N VAL A 57 5.51 45.16 -6.00
CA VAL A 57 5.11 43.96 -6.75
C VAL A 57 6.31 43.06 -7.04
N GLY A 58 7.50 43.64 -7.27
CA GLY A 58 8.70 42.87 -7.57
C GLY A 58 9.18 41.98 -6.40
N LEU A 59 8.83 42.35 -5.16
CA LEU A 59 9.23 41.60 -3.97
C LEU A 59 8.31 40.41 -3.67
N VAL A 60 7.16 40.32 -4.34
CA VAL A 60 6.27 39.16 -4.28
C VAL A 60 6.92 37.99 -5.01
N SER A 61 6.79 36.78 -4.44
CA SER A 61 7.26 35.56 -5.08
C SER A 61 6.64 35.38 -6.46
N ARG A 62 7.48 35.28 -7.50
CA ARG A 62 7.05 34.98 -8.87
C ARG A 62 6.48 33.57 -9.04
N LYS A 63 6.64 32.70 -8.03
CA LYS A 63 5.98 31.40 -7.97
C LYS A 63 4.53 31.52 -7.51
N ARG A 64 4.13 32.63 -6.87
CA ARG A 64 2.77 32.88 -6.42
C ARG A 64 1.84 32.92 -7.63
N GLY A 65 0.80 32.10 -7.60
CA GLY A 65 -0.14 31.95 -8.73
C GLY A 65 0.38 31.13 -9.91
N ARG A 66 1.66 30.68 -9.89
CA ARG A 66 2.18 29.75 -10.90
C ARG A 66 2.04 28.31 -10.41
N ARG A 67 1.64 27.42 -11.32
CA ARG A 67 1.62 25.98 -11.07
C ARG A 67 3.04 25.48 -10.83
N SER A 68 3.18 24.47 -9.98
CA SER A 68 4.45 23.76 -9.86
C SER A 68 4.76 23.09 -11.19
N ASN A 69 6.03 23.06 -11.60
CA ASN A 69 6.46 22.33 -12.78
C ASN A 69 6.18 20.81 -12.66
N HIS A 70 5.95 20.31 -11.45
CA HIS A 70 5.60 18.91 -11.16
C HIS A 70 4.10 18.66 -11.01
N GLN A 71 3.27 19.70 -11.11
CA GLN A 71 1.82 19.55 -11.02
C GLN A 71 1.31 18.91 -12.31
N LEU A 72 0.54 17.83 -12.17
CA LEU A 72 -0.12 17.19 -13.31
C LEU A 72 -0.97 18.21 -14.07
N SER A 73 -1.04 18.05 -15.39
CA SER A 73 -1.96 18.84 -16.20
C SER A 73 -3.39 18.67 -15.71
N ASN A 74 -4.14 19.77 -15.74
CA ASN A 74 -5.54 19.77 -15.32
C ASN A 74 -6.32 18.67 -16.06
N GLY A 75 -7.13 17.91 -15.31
CA GLY A 75 -8.00 16.86 -15.85
C GLY A 75 -7.36 15.49 -16.03
N VAL A 76 -6.02 15.36 -16.05
CA VAL A 76 -5.38 14.03 -16.16
C VAL A 76 -5.57 13.21 -14.89
N ALA A 77 -5.46 13.85 -13.72
CA ALA A 77 -5.75 13.21 -12.44
C ALA A 77 -7.20 12.73 -12.35
N ASP A 78 -8.14 13.58 -12.76
CA ASP A 78 -9.57 13.27 -12.73
C ASP A 78 -9.94 12.16 -13.73
N ALA A 79 -9.36 12.18 -14.93
CA ALA A 79 -9.52 11.15 -15.94
C ALA A 79 -8.97 9.80 -15.45
N ALA A 80 -7.77 9.80 -14.87
CA ALA A 80 -7.17 8.59 -14.29
C ALA A 80 -8.03 8.03 -13.14
N LEU A 81 -8.51 8.88 -12.23
CA LEU A 81 -9.39 8.46 -11.13
C LEU A 81 -10.72 7.91 -11.64
N THR A 82 -11.31 8.53 -12.66
CA THR A 82 -12.56 8.06 -13.27
C THR A 82 -12.38 6.67 -13.88
N LEU A 83 -11.28 6.44 -14.61
CA LEU A 83 -10.95 5.15 -15.18
C LEU A 83 -10.71 4.08 -14.11
N ILE A 84 -9.96 4.42 -13.05
CA ILE A 84 -9.72 3.50 -11.93
C ILE A 84 -11.06 3.10 -11.29
N ARG A 85 -11.93 4.07 -11.00
CA ARG A 85 -13.25 3.79 -10.40
C ARG A 85 -14.13 2.90 -11.26
N GLN A 86 -14.12 3.11 -12.57
CA GLN A 86 -15.03 2.40 -13.49
C GLN A 86 -14.52 1.01 -13.89
N ARG A 87 -13.20 0.82 -14.04
CA ARG A 87 -12.64 -0.38 -14.68
C ARG A 87 -11.64 -1.15 -13.81
N TYR A 88 -11.09 -0.54 -12.76
CA TYR A 88 -9.98 -1.11 -11.98
C TYR A 88 -10.14 -0.87 -10.46
N ALA A 89 -11.37 -0.93 -9.95
CA ALA A 89 -11.67 -0.60 -8.56
C ALA A 89 -11.05 -1.58 -7.55
N ASP A 90 -10.80 -2.81 -7.97
CA ASP A 90 -10.19 -3.91 -7.20
C ASP A 90 -8.65 -3.94 -7.33
N PHE A 91 -8.07 -3.10 -8.19
CA PHE A 91 -6.64 -3.16 -8.49
C PHE A 91 -5.82 -2.38 -7.47
N GLY A 92 -4.63 -2.90 -7.16
CA GLY A 92 -3.62 -2.13 -6.43
C GLY A 92 -3.03 -0.99 -7.27
N PRO A 93 -2.38 0.01 -6.63
CA PRO A 93 -1.82 1.16 -7.33
C PRO A 93 -0.84 0.82 -8.46
N THR A 94 -0.05 -0.24 -8.29
CA THR A 94 0.90 -0.72 -9.31
C THR A 94 0.17 -1.24 -10.55
N LEU A 95 -0.79 -2.16 -10.37
CA LEU A 95 -1.53 -2.76 -11.47
C LEU A 95 -2.47 -1.74 -12.14
N ALA A 96 -3.07 -0.85 -11.36
CA ALA A 96 -3.82 0.28 -11.90
C ALA A 96 -2.94 1.17 -12.77
N CYS A 97 -1.71 1.48 -12.34
CA CYS A 97 -0.76 2.25 -13.12
C CYS A 97 -0.36 1.55 -14.43
N GLU A 98 -0.14 0.24 -14.40
CA GLU A 98 0.14 -0.56 -15.60
C GLU A 98 -1.02 -0.50 -16.59
N LYS A 99 -2.27 -0.67 -16.13
CA LYS A 99 -3.44 -0.61 -17.02
C LYS A 99 -3.77 0.78 -17.53
N LEU A 100 -3.53 1.83 -16.73
CA LEU A 100 -3.62 3.21 -17.21
C LEU A 100 -2.65 3.46 -18.37
N ARG A 101 -1.44 2.89 -18.31
CA ARG A 101 -0.45 3.00 -19.38
C ARG A 101 -0.82 2.16 -20.61
N GLU A 102 -1.07 0.87 -20.42
CA GLU A 102 -1.29 -0.09 -21.50
C GLU A 102 -2.59 0.16 -22.26
N CYS A 103 -3.69 0.42 -21.55
CA CYS A 103 -5.01 0.47 -22.15
C CYS A 103 -5.49 1.90 -22.47
N HIS A 104 -4.96 2.91 -21.77
CA HIS A 104 -5.46 4.29 -21.84
C HIS A 104 -4.38 5.32 -22.22
N GLY A 105 -3.14 4.90 -22.42
CA GLY A 105 -2.03 5.79 -22.80
C GLY A 105 -1.68 6.85 -21.74
N LEU A 106 -2.08 6.65 -20.48
CA LEU A 106 -1.83 7.57 -19.39
C LEU A 106 -0.54 7.21 -18.66
N TYR A 107 0.51 7.99 -18.91
CA TYR A 107 1.83 7.80 -18.30
C TYR A 107 1.92 8.55 -16.97
N LEU A 108 1.43 7.92 -15.91
CA LEU A 108 1.59 8.39 -14.54
C LEU A 108 2.66 7.57 -13.80
N GLY A 109 3.28 8.17 -12.79
CA GLY A 109 4.13 7.44 -11.85
C GLY A 109 3.27 6.62 -10.89
N VAL A 110 3.77 5.45 -10.47
CA VAL A 110 3.05 4.58 -9.51
C VAL A 110 2.73 5.31 -8.21
N GLU A 111 3.66 6.14 -7.72
CA GLU A 111 3.45 6.93 -6.50
C GLU A 111 2.35 7.99 -6.70
N THR A 112 2.28 8.61 -7.87
CA THR A 112 1.21 9.54 -8.22
C THR A 112 -0.16 8.86 -8.20
N VAL A 113 -0.26 7.69 -8.84
CA VAL A 113 -1.49 6.89 -8.84
C VAL A 113 -1.87 6.48 -7.42
N ARG A 114 -0.90 6.08 -6.60
CA ARG A 114 -1.12 5.74 -5.20
C ARG A 114 -1.69 6.90 -4.39
N GLN A 115 -1.13 8.11 -4.53
CA GLN A 115 -1.63 9.31 -3.84
C GLN A 115 -3.06 9.64 -4.28
N LEU A 116 -3.32 9.64 -5.59
CA LEU A 116 -4.66 9.86 -6.14
C LEU A 116 -5.67 8.84 -5.58
N MET A 117 -5.32 7.55 -5.55
CA MET A 117 -6.19 6.51 -5.01
C MET A 117 -6.42 6.64 -3.50
N MET A 118 -5.44 7.11 -2.73
CA MET A 118 -5.62 7.38 -1.30
C MET A 118 -6.54 8.58 -1.06
N GLU A 119 -6.31 9.70 -1.76
CA GLU A 119 -7.16 10.90 -1.68
C GLU A 119 -8.60 10.59 -2.10
N ALA A 120 -8.78 9.73 -3.11
CA ALA A 120 -10.09 9.29 -3.59
C ALA A 120 -10.74 8.19 -2.74
N GLY A 121 -10.09 7.71 -1.67
CA GLY A 121 -10.59 6.63 -0.79
C GLY A 121 -10.62 5.24 -1.44
N LEU A 122 -10.00 5.05 -2.60
CA LEU A 122 -9.97 3.78 -3.34
C LEU A 122 -8.87 2.84 -2.84
N TRP A 123 -7.87 3.37 -2.13
CA TRP A 123 -6.78 2.58 -1.60
C TRP A 123 -6.42 2.98 -0.19
N ILE A 124 -6.50 2.01 0.73
CA ILE A 124 -6.10 2.17 2.13
C ILE A 124 -4.68 1.61 2.30
N PRO A 125 -3.71 2.43 2.77
CA PRO A 125 -2.37 1.97 3.13
C PRO A 125 -2.40 0.81 4.10
N ARG A 126 -1.47 -0.14 3.95
CA ARG A 126 -1.39 -1.33 4.79
C ARG A 126 -1.33 -1.02 6.29
N ARG A 127 -0.70 0.09 6.69
CA ARG A 127 -0.62 0.54 8.09
C ARG A 127 -1.97 0.93 8.69
N LEU A 128 -2.91 1.35 7.85
CA LEU A 128 -4.26 1.78 8.24
C LEU A 128 -5.31 0.68 8.03
N ARG A 129 -4.93 -0.46 7.43
CA ARG A 129 -5.86 -1.59 7.30
C ARG A 129 -5.98 -2.26 8.66
N ASP A 130 -7.21 -2.49 9.08
CA ASP A 130 -7.48 -3.28 10.28
C ASP A 130 -6.84 -4.66 10.14
N ARG A 131 -6.24 -5.11 11.24
CA ARG A 131 -5.70 -6.46 11.30
C ARG A 131 -6.86 -7.42 11.26
N SER A 132 -6.85 -8.35 10.30
CA SER A 132 -7.78 -9.47 10.32
C SER A 132 -7.61 -10.22 11.64
N VAL A 133 -8.64 -10.22 12.48
CA VAL A 133 -8.64 -10.98 13.73
C VAL A 133 -8.84 -12.45 13.36
N TYR A 134 -7.77 -13.23 13.42
CA TYR A 134 -7.87 -14.68 13.33
C TYR A 134 -8.47 -15.19 14.65
N GLN A 135 -9.69 -15.74 14.60
CA GLN A 135 -10.28 -16.40 15.75
C GLN A 135 -9.83 -17.87 15.79
N PRO A 136 -9.08 -18.30 16.82
CA PRO A 136 -8.79 -19.71 17.00
C PRO A 136 -10.10 -20.47 17.20
N ARG A 137 -10.27 -21.59 16.49
CA ARG A 137 -11.37 -22.51 16.73
C ARG A 137 -11.06 -23.37 17.96
N ASN A 138 -12.07 -23.73 18.74
CA ASN A 138 -11.92 -24.73 19.82
C ASN A 138 -11.57 -26.11 19.25
N ARG A 139 -10.65 -26.81 19.93
CA ARG A 139 -10.29 -28.20 19.62
C ARG A 139 -11.46 -29.16 19.88
N ARG A 140 -11.49 -30.29 19.17
CA ARG A 140 -12.41 -31.41 19.40
C ARG A 140 -12.12 -32.12 20.73
N HIS A 141 -13.11 -32.86 21.24
CA HIS A 141 -13.01 -33.48 22.56
C HIS A 141 -12.36 -34.87 22.51
N CYS A 142 -12.54 -35.60 21.41
CA CYS A 142 -12.03 -36.97 21.27
C CYS A 142 -11.15 -37.12 20.02
N VAL A 143 -10.21 -38.06 20.12
CA VAL A 143 -9.34 -38.46 19.01
C VAL A 143 -10.18 -39.01 17.85
N GLY A 144 -9.90 -38.58 16.63
CA GLY A 144 -10.56 -39.04 15.40
C GLY A 144 -11.85 -38.28 15.05
N GLU A 145 -12.34 -37.39 15.92
CA GLU A 145 -13.52 -36.56 15.62
C GLU A 145 -13.26 -35.57 14.48
N LEU A 146 -12.03 -35.06 14.39
CA LEU A 146 -11.58 -34.21 13.30
C LEU A 146 -10.10 -34.47 13.04
N ILE A 147 -9.80 -34.84 11.80
CA ILE A 147 -8.43 -34.96 11.33
C ILE A 147 -8.16 -33.81 10.36
N GLN A 148 -7.21 -32.96 10.72
CA GLN A 148 -6.69 -31.91 9.85
C GLN A 148 -5.69 -32.53 8.90
N ILE A 149 -5.90 -32.35 7.60
CA ILE A 149 -4.95 -32.74 6.57
C ILE A 149 -4.26 -31.47 6.10
N ASP A 150 -2.93 -31.50 6.15
CA ASP A 150 -2.08 -30.43 5.65
C ASP A 150 -1.05 -31.00 4.66
N GLY A 151 -0.69 -30.17 3.67
CA GLY A 151 0.25 -30.51 2.61
C GLY A 151 1.56 -29.74 2.76
N SER A 152 2.68 -30.45 2.82
CA SER A 152 4.00 -29.84 2.93
C SER A 152 4.85 -30.17 1.69
N ASP A 153 4.87 -29.23 0.74
CA ASP A 153 5.59 -29.35 -0.52
C ASP A 153 7.06 -28.90 -0.38
N HIS A 154 7.98 -29.87 -0.39
CA HIS A 154 9.40 -29.65 -0.19
C HIS A 154 10.28 -30.66 -0.95
N ARG A 155 11.57 -30.34 -1.08
CA ARG A 155 12.61 -31.30 -1.53
C ARG A 155 13.02 -32.23 -0.38
N TRP A 156 12.09 -33.03 0.11
CA TRP A 156 12.28 -33.96 1.25
C TRP A 156 13.47 -34.92 1.09
N PHE A 157 13.83 -35.24 -0.15
CA PHE A 157 14.93 -36.13 -0.48
C PHE A 157 16.15 -35.41 -1.04
N GLU A 158 16.19 -34.07 -0.97
CA GLU A 158 17.27 -33.23 -1.52
C GLU A 158 17.52 -33.55 -3.01
N ASP A 159 18.70 -34.10 -3.34
CA ASP A 159 19.08 -34.49 -4.70
C ASP A 159 18.82 -35.98 -5.02
N ARG A 160 18.34 -36.76 -4.05
CA ARG A 160 18.09 -38.21 -4.21
C ARG A 160 16.77 -38.54 -4.89
N ALA A 161 15.83 -37.60 -4.91
CA ALA A 161 14.56 -37.73 -5.64
C ALA A 161 13.96 -36.35 -5.96
N ALA A 162 12.94 -36.34 -6.82
CA ALA A 162 12.17 -35.14 -7.13
C ALA A 162 11.45 -34.59 -5.88
N ALA A 163 11.15 -33.28 -5.91
CA ALA A 163 10.29 -32.65 -4.91
C ALA A 163 8.93 -33.36 -4.86
N CYS A 164 8.37 -33.45 -3.66
CA CYS A 164 7.09 -34.09 -3.43
C CYS A 164 6.38 -33.46 -2.23
N THR A 165 5.07 -33.66 -2.14
CA THR A 165 4.25 -33.19 -1.04
C THR A 165 4.08 -34.29 0.01
N LEU A 166 4.46 -33.99 1.25
CA LEU A 166 4.12 -34.82 2.42
C LEU A 166 2.72 -34.42 2.90
N LEU A 167 1.78 -35.36 2.82
CA LEU A 167 0.46 -35.22 3.43
C LEU A 167 0.54 -35.63 4.91
N VAL A 168 0.18 -34.71 5.78
CA VAL A 168 0.22 -34.87 7.23
C VAL A 168 -1.20 -34.91 7.77
N PHE A 169 -1.54 -35.98 8.47
CA PHE A 169 -2.84 -36.15 9.13
C PHE A 169 -2.66 -35.89 10.62
N ILE A 170 -3.26 -34.82 11.12
CA ILE A 170 -3.12 -34.37 12.51
C ILE A 170 -4.47 -34.47 13.19
N ASP A 171 -4.53 -35.19 14.31
CA ASP A 171 -5.71 -35.21 15.15
C ASP A 171 -5.90 -33.85 15.85
N ASP A 172 -7.08 -33.26 15.71
CA ASP A 172 -7.35 -31.93 16.26
C ASP A 172 -7.44 -31.89 17.79
N ALA A 173 -7.88 -32.98 18.43
CA ALA A 173 -8.03 -33.03 19.88
C ALA A 173 -6.65 -33.06 20.58
N THR A 174 -5.74 -33.89 20.08
CA THR A 174 -4.46 -34.19 20.73
C THR A 174 -3.22 -33.66 20.01
N SER A 175 -3.36 -33.14 18.78
CA SER A 175 -2.24 -32.80 17.88
C SER A 175 -1.36 -34.00 17.50
N ARG A 176 -1.84 -35.23 17.68
CA ARG A 176 -1.12 -36.45 17.32
C ARG A 176 -1.03 -36.60 15.80
N LEU A 177 0.15 -36.96 15.30
CA LEU A 177 0.32 -37.41 13.92
C LEU A 177 -0.34 -38.78 13.75
N MET A 178 -1.40 -38.83 12.96
CA MET A 178 -2.19 -40.02 12.70
C MET A 178 -1.65 -40.80 11.50
N HIS A 179 -1.22 -40.09 10.47
CA HIS A 179 -0.72 -40.67 9.24
C HIS A 179 0.17 -39.70 8.47
N LEU A 180 1.18 -40.22 7.77
CA LEU A 180 2.11 -39.48 6.94
C LEU A 180 2.23 -40.17 5.58
N HIS A 181 2.15 -39.42 4.49
CA HIS A 181 2.22 -40.01 3.15
C HIS A 181 2.84 -39.07 2.12
N PHE A 182 3.86 -39.54 1.41
CA PHE A 182 4.47 -38.82 0.30
C PHE A 182 3.68 -38.98 -0.99
N THR A 183 3.46 -37.86 -1.68
CA THR A 183 2.72 -37.79 -2.95
C THR A 183 3.44 -36.85 -3.89
N HIS A 184 3.37 -37.08 -5.21
CA HIS A 184 4.00 -36.17 -6.16
C HIS A 184 3.41 -34.76 -6.12
N THR A 185 2.09 -34.65 -5.91
CA THR A 185 1.37 -33.38 -5.81
C THR A 185 0.17 -33.49 -4.87
N GLU A 186 -0.12 -32.42 -4.15
CA GLU A 186 -1.36 -32.32 -3.36
C GLU A 186 -2.58 -32.34 -4.29
N SER A 187 -3.36 -33.42 -4.20
CA SER A 187 -4.57 -33.58 -4.98
C SER A 187 -5.68 -34.14 -4.12
N THR A 188 -6.93 -33.85 -4.48
CA THR A 188 -8.11 -34.34 -3.75
C THR A 188 -8.16 -35.87 -3.70
N SER A 189 -7.71 -36.55 -4.75
CA SER A 189 -7.58 -38.02 -4.76
C SER A 189 -6.51 -38.51 -3.79
N ALA A 190 -5.38 -37.79 -3.69
CA ALA A 190 -4.31 -38.10 -2.77
C ALA A 190 -4.71 -37.89 -1.30
N THR A 191 -5.57 -36.92 -0.99
CA THR A 191 -6.05 -36.69 0.39
C THR A 191 -7.17 -37.65 0.80
N LEU A 192 -8.03 -38.05 -0.13
CA LEU A 192 -9.21 -38.90 0.13
C LEU A 192 -8.96 -40.40 -0.02
N LYS A 193 -7.75 -40.83 -0.43
CA LYS A 193 -7.43 -42.25 -0.54
C LYS A 193 -7.56 -42.91 0.85
N PRO A 194 -8.30 -44.02 0.99
CA PRO A 194 -8.44 -44.71 2.27
C PRO A 194 -7.07 -45.24 2.74
N ARG A 195 -6.71 -44.97 4.00
CA ARG A 195 -5.44 -45.39 4.60
C ARG A 195 -5.69 -45.93 6.01
N GLY A 196 -4.91 -46.95 6.39
CA GLY A 196 -5.14 -47.82 7.55
C GLY A 196 -5.73 -47.12 8.79
N GLY A 197 -7.00 -47.43 9.08
CA GLY A 197 -7.73 -46.92 10.24
C GLY A 197 -8.59 -45.66 10.02
N ILE A 198 -8.44 -44.97 8.88
CA ILE A 198 -9.23 -43.77 8.54
C ILE A 198 -10.17 -44.13 7.37
N SER A 199 -11.40 -44.50 7.70
CA SER A 199 -12.46 -44.82 6.73
C SER A 199 -13.44 -43.66 6.58
N ASN A 200 -13.82 -43.36 5.33
CA ASN A 200 -14.83 -42.35 4.94
C ASN A 200 -14.51 -40.89 5.33
N CYS A 201 -13.46 -40.33 4.73
CA CYS A 201 -13.18 -38.90 4.76
C CYS A 201 -14.19 -38.11 3.90
N THR A 202 -15.09 -37.35 4.51
CA THR A 202 -15.85 -36.30 3.79
C THR A 202 -15.14 -34.96 3.91
N ALA A 203 -14.76 -34.37 2.77
CA ALA A 203 -14.15 -33.06 2.73
C ALA A 203 -15.19 -31.98 3.06
N SER A 204 -15.04 -31.31 4.21
CA SER A 204 -15.83 -30.13 4.55
C SER A 204 -15.10 -28.88 4.03
N ARG A 205 -15.53 -28.33 2.88
CA ARG A 205 -15.09 -27.00 2.43
C ARG A 205 -15.71 -25.93 3.34
N ARG A 206 -15.02 -25.52 4.41
CA ARG A 206 -15.29 -24.21 5.01
C ARG A 206 -14.48 -23.16 4.25
N ARG A 207 -15.12 -22.01 3.97
CA ARG A 207 -14.52 -20.85 3.30
C ARG A 207 -13.47 -20.21 4.21
N SER A 208 -12.33 -20.85 4.41
CA SER A 208 -11.11 -20.20 4.86
C SER A 208 -10.06 -20.38 3.77
N THR A 209 -9.39 -19.29 3.42
CA THR A 209 -8.38 -19.17 2.35
C THR A 209 -7.07 -19.93 2.65
N ALA A 210 -7.13 -21.00 3.42
CA ALA A 210 -6.01 -21.89 3.72
C ALA A 210 -6.34 -23.27 3.16
N THR A 211 -5.37 -23.85 2.46
CA THR A 211 -5.38 -25.17 1.81
C THR A 211 -5.45 -26.32 2.82
N SER A 212 -6.29 -26.23 3.84
CA SER A 212 -6.46 -27.30 4.82
C SER A 212 -7.77 -28.02 4.55
N THR A 213 -7.67 -29.28 4.14
CA THR A 213 -8.84 -30.15 3.99
C THR A 213 -9.09 -30.82 5.34
N ALA A 214 -10.28 -30.62 5.90
CA ALA A 214 -10.70 -31.28 7.12
C ALA A 214 -11.57 -32.50 6.78
N CYS A 215 -11.25 -33.63 7.39
CA CYS A 215 -12.01 -34.88 7.21
C CYS A 215 -12.62 -35.33 8.54
N PHE A 216 -13.90 -35.69 8.48
CA PHE A 216 -14.62 -36.33 9.57
C PHE A 216 -14.57 -37.84 9.37
N VAL A 217 -14.22 -38.59 10.41
CA VAL A 217 -14.30 -40.05 10.40
C VAL A 217 -15.70 -40.44 10.88
N SER A 218 -16.42 -41.23 10.08
CA SER A 218 -17.73 -41.75 10.51
C SER A 218 -17.58 -42.69 11.71
N PRO A 219 -18.52 -42.72 12.68
CA PRO A 219 -18.41 -43.56 13.89
C PRO A 219 -18.42 -45.08 13.65
N ALA A 220 -18.59 -45.53 12.41
CA ALA A 220 -18.94 -46.91 12.07
C ALA A 220 -17.80 -47.94 12.15
N SER A 221 -16.60 -47.56 12.57
CA SER A 221 -15.48 -48.48 12.75
C SER A 221 -14.78 -48.30 14.11
N ARG A 222 -15.57 -48.35 15.19
CA ARG A 222 -15.02 -48.61 16.53
C ARG A 222 -14.79 -50.12 16.68
N PRO A 223 -13.56 -50.63 16.88
CA PRO A 223 -13.42 -51.92 17.51
C PRO A 223 -13.97 -51.81 18.94
N ARG A 224 -14.90 -52.69 19.32
CA ARG A 224 -15.29 -52.85 20.73
C ARG A 224 -14.03 -53.28 21.48
N LEU A 225 -13.57 -52.43 22.40
CA LEU A 225 -12.66 -52.88 23.44
C LEU A 225 -13.45 -53.87 24.31
N ALA A 226 -12.94 -55.09 24.40
CA ALA A 226 -13.31 -56.06 25.44
C ALA A 226 -12.56 -55.71 26.72
#